data_AF-A0A954TK71-F1
#
_entry.id   AF-A0A954TK71-F1
#
_cell.length_a   1.000
_cell.length_b   1.000
_cell.length_c   1.000
_cell.angle_alpha   90.00
_cell.angle_beta   90.00
_cell.angle_gamma   90.00
#
_symmetry.space_group_name_H-M   'P 1'
#
loop_
_entity.id
_entity.type
_entity.pdbx_description
1 polymer ?
#
loop_
_entity_poly.entity_id
_entity_poly.type
_entity_poly.pdbx_seq_one_letter_code
_entity_poly.pdbx_strand_id
1 'polypeptide(L)' 'ASAGIPGYVDAYLFAERVIPRKRALATAEVASTAAFLLSPRSSGITAQSIVVDAGMSINYFDRELVADAMRPA' A
#
# COMPACT_ATOMS: atom_id res chain seq x y z
N ALA A 1 7.63 -10.60 6.45
CA ALA A 1 7.42 -9.25 7.01
C ALA A 1 8.51 -8.97 8.04
N SER A 2 9.02 -7.74 8.11
CA SER A 2 10.14 -7.35 8.98
C SER A 2 9.67 -7.16 10.43
N ALA A 3 9.16 -8.24 11.02
CA ALA A 3 8.53 -8.24 12.36
C ALA A 3 9.52 -7.94 13.50
N GLY A 4 10.83 -7.83 13.21
CA GLY A 4 11.86 -7.51 14.19
C GLY A 4 12.20 -6.02 14.32
N ILE A 5 11.59 -5.13 13.52
CA ILE A 5 11.85 -3.68 13.62
C ILE A 5 10.89 -3.08 14.67
N PRO A 6 11.41 -2.43 15.74
CA PRO A 6 10.57 -1.74 16.71
C PRO A 6 9.62 -0.73 16.05
N GLY A 7 8.34 -0.74 16.43
CA GLY A 7 7.30 0.13 15.87
C GLY A 7 6.73 -0.30 14.50
N TYR A 8 7.25 -1.38 13.89
CA TYR A 8 6.79 -1.86 12.58
C TYR A 8 5.34 -2.35 12.60
N VAL A 9 4.93 -3.04 13.68
CA VAL A 9 3.57 -3.57 13.80
C VAL A 9 2.55 -2.44 13.86
N ASP A 10 2.82 -1.39 14.62
CA ASP A 10 1.93 -0.22 14.71
C ASP A 10 1.86 0.51 13.37
N ALA A 11 3.00 0.71 12.71
CA ALA A 11 3.06 1.30 11.37
C ALA A 11 2.29 0.46 10.34
N TYR A 12 2.33 -0.87 10.46
CA TYR A 12 1.62 -1.80 9.57
C TYR A 12 0.11 -1.74 9.79
N LEU A 13 -0.35 -1.77 11.04
CA LEU A 13 -1.78 -1.65 11.39
C LEU A 13 -2.33 -0.28 10.98
N PHE A 14 -1.54 0.78 11.14
CA PHE A 14 -1.90 2.10 10.69
C PHE A 14 -1.97 2.19 9.16
N ALA A 15 -1.03 1.58 8.45
CA ALA A 15 -1.02 1.51 6.98
C ALA A 15 -2.29 0.83 6.43
N GLU A 16 -2.76 -0.25 7.06
CA GLU A 16 -4.02 -0.88 6.66
C GLU A 16 -5.21 0.07 6.79
N ARG A 17 -5.26 0.91 7.83
CA ARG A 17 -6.35 1.88 8.00
C ARG A 17 -6.35 2.98 6.94
N VAL A 18 -5.19 3.42 6.46
CA VAL A 18 -5.11 4.49 5.45
C VAL A 18 -5.14 3.98 4.02
N ILE A 19 -4.90 2.71 3.76
CA ILE A 19 -5.07 2.13 2.43
C ILE A 19 -6.58 2.07 2.07
N PRO A 20 -7.03 2.53 0.88
CA PRO A 20 -8.48 2.59 0.56
C PRO A 20 -9.22 1.26 0.69
N ARG A 21 -8.55 0.14 0.35
CA ARG A 21 -9.12 -1.20 0.43
C ARG A 21 -9.06 -1.82 1.84
N LYS A 22 -8.56 -1.08 2.83
CA LYS A 22 -8.44 -1.44 4.25
C LYS A 22 -7.79 -2.80 4.51
N ARG A 23 -6.84 -3.17 3.64
CA ARG A 23 -6.16 -4.46 3.63
C ARG A 23 -4.74 -4.29 3.09
N ALA A 24 -3.76 -4.78 3.85
CA ALA A 24 -2.36 -4.72 3.46
C ALA A 24 -2.11 -5.37 2.10
N LEU A 25 -1.03 -4.92 1.46
CA LEU A 25 -0.51 -5.54 0.25
C LEU A 25 0.18 -6.86 0.58
N ALA A 26 -0.19 -7.92 -0.13
CA ALA A 26 0.50 -9.20 -0.03
C ALA A 26 1.68 -9.26 -1.01
N THR A 27 2.73 -9.99 -0.63
CA THR A 27 3.90 -10.23 -1.50
C THR A 27 3.51 -10.86 -2.84
N ALA A 28 2.49 -11.73 -2.84
CA ALA A 28 1.97 -12.37 -4.05
C ALA A 28 1.39 -11.37 -5.06
N GLU A 29 0.82 -10.24 -4.60
CA GLU A 29 0.29 -9.20 -5.48
C GLU A 29 1.42 -8.48 -6.21
N VAL A 30 2.50 -8.13 -5.49
CA VAL A 30 3.72 -7.55 -6.09
C VAL A 30 4.35 -8.52 -7.09
N ALA A 31 4.46 -9.80 -6.72
CA ALA A 31 5.00 -10.83 -7.60
C ALA A 31 4.16 -11.01 -8.88
N SER A 32 2.83 -10.92 -8.76
CA SER A 32 1.92 -11.00 -9.91
C SER A 32 2.10 -9.81 -10.86
N THR A 33 2.27 -8.59 -10.33
CA THR A 33 2.58 -7.41 -11.16
C THR A 33 3.92 -7.58 -11.88
N ALA A 34 4.97 -8.03 -11.18
CA ALA A 34 6.26 -8.30 -11.80
C ALA A 34 6.16 -9.35 -12.91
N ALA A 35 5.43 -10.46 -12.66
CA ALA A 35 5.21 -11.51 -13.65
C ALA A 35 4.43 -11.01 -14.88
N PHE A 36 3.46 -10.11 -14.69
CA PHE A 36 2.77 -9.44 -15.79
C PHE A 36 3.75 -8.60 -16.62
N LEU A 37 4.55 -7.75 -15.97
CA LEU A 37 5.48 -6.82 -16.63
C LEU A 37 6.61 -7.51 -17.40
N LEU A 38 6.99 -8.72 -16.99
CA LEU A 38 7.97 -9.57 -17.70
C LEU A 38 7.36 -10.38 -18.86
N SER A 39 6.03 -10.43 -18.97
CA SER A 39 5.36 -11.24 -19.99
C SER A 39 5.14 -10.48 -21.30
N PRO A 40 4.89 -11.17 -22.43
CA PRO A 40 4.57 -10.50 -23.71
C PRO A 40 3.33 -9.58 -23.65
N ARG A 41 2.49 -9.73 -22.62
CA ARG A 41 1.25 -8.95 -22.43
C ARG A 41 1.53 -7.48 -22.10
N SER A 42 2.73 -7.15 -21.63
CA SER A 42 3.17 -5.79 -21.31
C SER A 42 4.14 -5.23 -22.34
N SER A 43 4.21 -5.78 -23.56
CA SER A 43 5.21 -5.40 -24.57
C SER A 43 5.22 -3.91 -24.94
N GLY A 44 4.11 -3.20 -24.77
CA GLY A 44 4.01 -1.76 -24.98
C GLY A 44 4.35 -0.88 -23.76
N ILE A 45 4.64 -1.47 -22.60
CA ILE A 45 4.94 -0.74 -21.37
C ILE A 45 6.45 -0.64 -21.20
N THR A 46 6.99 0.57 -21.37
CA THR A 46 8.42 0.85 -21.23
C THR A 46 8.66 2.18 -20.52
N ALA A 47 9.79 2.30 -19.82
CA ALA A 47 10.21 3.49 -19.08
C ALA A 47 9.19 4.04 -18.06
N GLN A 48 8.32 3.17 -17.52
CA GLN A 48 7.32 3.54 -16.52
C GLN A 48 7.73 3.11 -15.11
N SER A 49 7.41 3.95 -14.13
CA SER A 49 7.40 3.55 -12.71
C SER A 49 5.99 3.13 -12.32
N ILE A 50 5.83 1.89 -11.88
CA ILE A 50 4.54 1.36 -11.42
C ILE A 50 4.61 1.16 -9.91
N VAL A 51 3.82 1.93 -9.17
CA VAL A 51 3.72 1.81 -7.70
C VAL A 51 2.69 0.73 -7.36
N VAL A 52 3.13 -0.26 -6.59
CA VAL A 52 2.28 -1.35 -6.08
C VAL A 52 2.29 -1.26 -4.56
N ASP A 53 1.38 -0.46 -4.00
CA ASP A 53 1.34 -0.12 -2.57
C ASP A 53 -0.08 -0.15 -1.98
N ALA A 54 -1.02 -0.75 -2.72
CA ALA A 54 -2.44 -0.76 -2.40
C ALA A 54 -3.10 0.63 -2.27
N GLY A 55 -2.49 1.71 -2.76
CA GLY A 55 -3.02 3.08 -2.68
C GLY A 55 -2.53 3.86 -1.47
N MET A 56 -1.50 3.38 -0.77
CA MET A 56 -0.86 4.08 0.35
C MET A 56 -0.39 5.49 -0.03
N SER A 57 0.17 5.65 -1.22
CA SER A 57 0.75 6.90 -1.72
C SER A 57 -0.27 7.98 -2.12
N ILE A 58 -1.58 7.71 -2.05
CA ILE A 58 -2.61 8.66 -2.51
C ILE A 58 -3.67 9.03 -1.47
N ASN A 59 -3.77 8.31 -0.35
CA ASN A 59 -4.80 8.54 0.66
C ASN A 59 -4.29 9.27 1.92
N TYR A 60 -3.59 10.39 1.72
CA TYR A 60 -2.97 11.17 2.79
C TYR A 60 -3.96 11.68 3.85
N PHE A 61 -5.16 12.08 3.41
CA PHE A 61 -6.22 12.59 4.28
C PHE A 61 -7.38 11.61 4.37
N ASP A 62 -7.09 10.41 4.87
CA ASP A 62 -8.15 9.44 5.17
C ASP A 62 -9.18 10.07 6.13
N ARG A 63 -10.43 10.11 5.69
CA ARG A 63 -11.50 10.86 6.37
C ARG A 63 -11.73 10.36 7.81
N GLU A 64 -11.65 9.05 8.03
CA GLU A 64 -11.88 8.45 9.34
C GLU A 64 -10.72 8.81 10.27
N LEU A 65 -9.50 8.74 9.76
CA LEU A 65 -8.31 9.10 10.51
C LEU A 65 -8.29 10.60 10.88
N VAL A 66 -8.64 11.49 9.95
CA VAL A 66 -8.75 12.92 10.21
C VAL A 66 -9.84 13.20 11.25
N ALA A 67 -11.00 12.56 11.11
CA ALA A 67 -12.08 12.71 12.10
C ALA A 67 -11.65 12.23 13.49
N ASP A 68 -10.97 11.08 13.57
CA ASP A 68 -10.44 10.52 14.81
C ASP A 68 -9.44 11.47 15.49
N ALA A 69 -8.53 12.08 14.72
CA ALA A 69 -7.52 13.01 15.21
C ALA A 69 -8.10 14.36 15.64
N MET A 70 -9.25 14.76 15.08
CA MET A 70 -9.95 16.01 15.40
C MET A 70 -10.98 15.87 16.52
N ARG A 71 -11.11 14.68 17.15
CA ARG A 71 -12.05 14.50 18.27
C ARG A 71 -11.62 15.32 19.49
N PRO A 72 -12.54 16.05 20.15
CA PRO A 72 -12.27 16.67 21.44
C PRO A 72 -11.87 15.62 22.47
N ALA A 73 -10.96 16.00 23.38
CA ALA A 73 -10.56 15.18 24.52
C ALA A 73 -11.72 14.99 25.51
#